data_AF-A0A450XEF8-F1
#
_entry.id   AF-A0A450XEF8-F1
#
_cell.length_a   1.000
_cell.length_b   1.000
_cell.length_c   1.000
_cell.angle_alpha   90.00
_cell.angle_beta   90.00
_cell.angle_gamma   90.00
#
_symmetry.space_group_name_H-M   'P 1'
#
loop_
_entity.id
_entity.type
_entity.pdbx_description
1 polymer ?
#
loop_
_entity_poly.entity_id
_entity_poly.type
_entity_poly.pdbx_seq_one_letter_code
_entity_poly.pdbx_strand_id
1 'polypeptide(L)'
;MARDYSPITFFLRVPKPLLGRYFRQYRDILRKIDFEELEETRTSAEIIFEAFSAFPGSQQAKIEAEFQDIDSMAFQGGVKALIEEATDHPHFDASFPEAINRFNSDHGKVMWTFLEHREYWAGATSILYAENIADAYWKKRNDLPHVTPLVAPEDAERLEKALIGYFRTKEGRGRHCKVDVFRRHEKEYFFAYLSDFSKSELEFEGTAFNPRARTPAFEIIFAYTQSEGSLDIYAPRNTKYVTDLQQLFSERILDLEELDEFAGDDLIYNLNALADRDFVFDYPVDSGIESVAIRLLRLSLLGGGKRRITLEADPKQNPKAIHDLMDKLRPPPFNVTQAEIMVTFRTPMPGSRTRDRKFRISYPNSCNLRHQGRDRMIREMLIRSGIEETGTETTGEDDAP
;
A
#
# COMPACT_ATOMS: atom_id res chain seq x y z
N MET A 1 10.64 9.56 7.15
CA MET A 1 10.54 11.01 6.93
C MET A 1 10.92 11.25 5.49
N ALA A 2 10.03 11.80 4.67
CA ALA A 2 10.40 12.25 3.33
C ALA A 2 11.53 13.27 3.51
N ARG A 3 12.65 13.09 2.80
CA ARG A 3 13.73 14.08 2.80
C ARG A 3 13.24 15.27 2.00
N ASP A 4 13.43 16.47 2.52
CA ASP A 4 13.13 17.68 1.76
C ASP A 4 14.06 17.75 0.55
N TYR A 5 13.49 17.76 -0.65
CA TYR A 5 14.22 17.88 -1.90
C TYR A 5 14.90 19.26 -1.98
N SER A 6 16.15 19.27 -2.46
CA SER A 6 16.91 20.49 -2.76
C SER A 6 17.72 20.28 -4.03
N PRO A 7 17.62 21.16 -5.05
CA PRO A 7 18.36 21.01 -6.30
C PRO A 7 19.87 20.84 -6.11
N ILE A 8 20.50 21.64 -5.24
CA ILE A 8 21.94 21.56 -4.96
C ILE A 8 22.29 20.18 -4.36
N THR A 9 21.48 19.70 -3.42
CA THR A 9 21.71 18.39 -2.80
C THR A 9 21.51 17.25 -3.79
N PHE A 10 20.52 17.37 -4.67
CA PHE A 10 20.29 16.41 -5.75
C PHE A 10 21.47 16.38 -6.72
N PHE A 11 21.91 17.54 -7.22
CA PHE A 11 23.07 17.62 -8.12
C PHE A 11 24.35 17.11 -7.48
N LEU A 12 24.53 17.28 -6.17
CA LEU A 12 25.67 16.72 -5.45
C LEU A 12 25.67 15.19 -5.44
N ARG A 13 24.50 14.55 -5.32
CA ARG A 13 24.35 13.10 -5.14
C ARG A 13 24.28 12.30 -6.43
N VAL A 14 23.78 12.89 -7.50
CA VAL A 14 23.70 12.23 -8.81
C VAL A 14 25.07 12.30 -9.49
N PRO A 15 25.60 11.17 -10.02
CA PRO A 15 26.82 11.16 -10.80
C PRO A 15 26.78 12.18 -11.94
N LYS A 16 27.83 13.01 -12.07
CA LYS A 16 27.87 14.11 -13.04
C LYS A 16 27.69 13.65 -14.49
N PRO A 17 28.27 12.52 -14.94
CA PRO A 17 28.03 12.01 -16.29
C PRO A 17 26.54 11.78 -16.57
N LEU A 18 25.77 11.24 -15.60
CA LEU A 18 24.34 11.01 -15.76
C LEU A 18 23.53 12.31 -15.79
N LEU A 19 23.88 13.31 -14.97
CA LEU A 19 23.30 14.65 -15.09
C LEU A 19 23.58 15.27 -16.46
N GLY A 20 24.81 15.11 -16.96
CA GLY A 20 25.21 15.56 -18.28
C GLY A 20 24.40 14.90 -19.39
N ARG A 21 24.10 13.60 -19.29
CA ARG A 21 23.22 12.90 -20.24
C ARG A 21 21.79 13.43 -20.17
N TYR A 22 21.23 13.63 -18.98
CA TYR A 22 19.90 14.22 -18.83
C TYR A 22 19.82 15.62 -19.46
N PHE A 23 20.72 16.53 -19.09
CA PHE A 23 20.66 17.89 -19.59
C PHE A 23 20.96 17.97 -21.09
N ARG A 24 22.01 17.30 -21.58
CA ARG A 24 22.43 17.40 -22.98
C ARG A 24 21.60 16.55 -23.94
N GLN A 25 21.34 15.29 -23.59
CA GLN A 25 20.71 14.32 -24.50
C GLN A 25 19.19 14.31 -24.34
N TYR A 26 18.69 14.42 -23.11
CA TYR A 26 17.26 14.27 -22.82
C TYR A 26 16.49 15.59 -22.80
N ARG A 27 17.12 16.71 -22.44
CA ARG A 27 16.49 18.05 -22.39
C ARG A 27 17.01 19.05 -23.41
N ASP A 28 18.11 18.72 -24.06
CA ASP A 28 18.81 19.57 -25.01
C ASP A 28 19.22 20.96 -24.47
N ILE A 29 19.73 20.99 -23.24
CA ILE A 29 20.17 22.19 -22.53
C ILE A 29 21.54 22.01 -21.89
N LEU A 30 22.13 23.11 -21.41
CA LEU A 30 23.42 23.14 -20.70
C LEU A 30 24.58 22.44 -21.45
N ARG A 31 24.55 22.42 -22.80
CA ARG A 31 25.59 21.81 -23.65
C ARG A 31 27.01 22.34 -23.42
N LYS A 32 27.15 23.54 -22.83
CA LYS A 32 28.44 24.21 -22.58
C LYS A 32 29.13 23.73 -21.30
N ILE A 33 28.43 23.02 -20.41
CA ILE A 33 29.03 22.46 -19.20
C ILE A 33 29.62 21.09 -19.56
N ASP A 34 30.89 20.89 -19.26
CA ASP A 34 31.51 19.58 -19.37
C ASP A 34 31.28 18.76 -18.10
N PHE A 35 30.20 17.99 -18.10
CA PHE A 35 29.81 17.18 -16.96
C PHE A 35 30.75 15.98 -16.71
N GLU A 36 31.60 15.60 -17.65
CA GLU A 36 32.54 14.47 -17.47
C GLU A 36 33.77 14.89 -16.64
N GLU A 37 34.13 16.17 -16.68
CA GLU A 37 35.28 16.73 -15.93
C GLU A 37 34.89 17.27 -14.55
N LEU A 38 33.59 17.33 -14.22
CA LEU A 38 33.12 17.83 -12.93
C LEU A 38 33.24 16.77 -11.83
N GLU A 39 33.89 17.13 -10.73
CA GLU A 39 33.89 16.32 -9.50
C GLU A 39 32.53 16.37 -8.78
N GLU A 40 32.22 15.35 -7.96
CA GLU A 40 31.06 15.36 -7.04
C GLU A 40 31.24 16.26 -5.80
N THR A 41 31.53 17.54 -6.03
CA THR A 41 31.67 18.55 -4.98
C THR A 41 30.46 19.49 -4.94
N ARG A 42 30.32 20.18 -3.80
CA ARG A 42 29.31 21.22 -3.63
C ARG A 42 29.49 22.37 -4.63
N THR A 43 30.73 22.77 -4.90
CA THR A 43 31.04 23.82 -5.88
C THR A 43 30.56 23.45 -7.28
N SER A 44 30.80 22.21 -7.73
CA SER A 44 30.26 21.73 -9.01
C SER A 44 28.73 21.74 -9.04
N ALA A 45 28.07 21.36 -7.94
CA ALA A 45 26.61 21.40 -7.83
C ALA A 45 26.05 22.83 -7.88
N GLU A 46 26.74 23.80 -7.27
CA GLU A 46 26.38 25.22 -7.32
C GLU A 46 26.52 25.81 -8.73
N ILE A 47 27.56 25.43 -9.49
CA ILE A 47 27.73 25.83 -10.91
C ILE A 47 26.57 25.31 -11.76
N ILE A 48 26.19 24.03 -11.59
CA ILE A 48 25.06 23.44 -12.31
C ILE A 48 23.76 24.15 -11.93
N PHE A 49 23.57 24.44 -10.64
CA PHE A 49 22.38 25.14 -10.15
C PHE A 49 22.28 26.56 -10.70
N GLU A 50 23.36 27.34 -10.70
CA GLU A 50 23.39 28.69 -11.26
C GLU A 50 22.98 28.69 -12.75
N ALA A 51 23.55 27.76 -13.53
CA ALA A 51 23.21 27.63 -14.94
C ALA A 51 21.76 27.15 -15.15
N PHE A 52 21.25 26.29 -14.27
CA PHE A 52 19.86 25.84 -14.26
C PHE A 52 18.87 26.96 -13.89
N SER A 53 19.20 27.80 -12.92
CA SER A 53 18.37 28.92 -12.47
C SER A 53 18.23 30.04 -13.51
N ALA A 54 19.06 30.04 -14.56
CA ALA A 54 18.96 30.98 -15.68
C ALA A 54 17.83 30.65 -16.67
N PHE A 55 17.23 29.45 -16.62
CA PHE A 55 16.13 29.08 -17.51
C PHE A 55 14.80 29.75 -17.10
N PRO A 56 13.80 29.82 -18.00
CA PRO A 56 12.46 30.27 -17.62
C PRO A 56 11.87 29.41 -16.49
N GLY A 57 11.14 30.02 -15.55
CA GLY A 57 10.58 29.32 -14.38
C GLY A 57 9.68 28.13 -14.73
N SER A 58 8.97 28.16 -15.86
CA SER A 58 8.17 27.04 -16.34
C SER A 58 9.01 25.82 -16.76
N GLN A 59 10.20 26.06 -17.34
CA GLN A 59 11.14 25.01 -17.70
C GLN A 59 11.83 24.45 -16.46
N GLN A 60 12.18 25.32 -15.49
CA GLN A 60 12.72 24.90 -14.20
C GLN A 60 11.74 23.99 -13.46
N ALA A 61 10.48 24.41 -13.33
CA ALA A 61 9.44 23.66 -12.62
C ALA A 61 9.24 22.24 -13.21
N LYS A 62 9.28 22.10 -14.54
CA LYS A 62 9.16 20.79 -15.19
C LYS A 62 10.34 19.87 -14.86
N ILE A 63 11.56 20.39 -14.92
CA ILE A 63 12.78 19.63 -14.62
C ILE A 63 12.85 19.29 -13.12
N GLU A 64 12.46 20.22 -12.25
CA GLU A 64 12.41 19.98 -10.80
C GLU A 64 11.39 18.92 -10.42
N ALA A 65 10.22 18.87 -11.06
CA ALA A 65 9.25 17.80 -10.84
C ALA A 65 9.87 16.43 -11.14
N GLU A 66 10.57 16.30 -12.27
CA GLU A 66 11.25 15.05 -12.63
C GLU A 66 12.38 14.68 -11.66
N PHE A 67 13.15 15.66 -11.19
CA PHE A 67 14.19 15.41 -10.20
C PHE A 67 13.62 15.06 -8.82
N GLN A 68 12.47 15.61 -8.44
CA GLN A 68 11.76 15.19 -7.23
C GLN A 68 11.28 13.76 -7.37
N ASP A 69 10.73 13.37 -8.52
CA ASP A 69 10.32 11.99 -8.79
C ASP A 69 11.53 11.04 -8.69
N ILE A 70 12.67 11.40 -9.28
CA ILE A 70 13.91 10.61 -9.22
C ILE A 70 14.45 10.52 -7.79
N ASP A 71 14.52 11.64 -7.06
CA ASP A 71 14.99 11.67 -5.67
C ASP A 71 14.10 10.84 -4.76
N SER A 72 12.78 10.82 -5.02
CA SER A 72 11.82 10.02 -4.26
C SER A 72 12.08 8.52 -4.35
N MET A 73 12.65 8.07 -5.46
CA MET A 73 13.00 6.66 -5.71
C MET A 73 14.44 6.32 -5.30
N ALA A 74 15.29 7.30 -5.00
CA ALA A 74 16.72 7.14 -4.70
C ALA A 74 16.98 6.62 -3.27
N PHE A 75 16.48 5.42 -2.99
CA PHE A 75 16.70 4.66 -1.77
C PHE A 75 16.56 3.15 -2.05
N GLN A 76 16.98 2.30 -1.11
CA GLN A 76 16.95 0.83 -1.28
C GLN A 76 15.59 0.27 -1.73
N GLY A 77 14.48 0.80 -1.21
CA GLY A 77 13.14 0.33 -1.59
C GLY A 77 12.75 0.73 -3.02
N GLY A 78 13.11 1.93 -3.47
CA GLY A 78 12.89 2.36 -4.85
C GLY A 78 13.74 1.59 -5.86
N VAL A 79 15.02 1.34 -5.54
CA VAL A 79 15.90 0.49 -6.38
C VAL A 79 15.35 -0.94 -6.46
N LYS A 80 14.87 -1.50 -5.35
CA LYS A 80 14.24 -2.82 -5.31
C LYS A 80 12.98 -2.86 -6.17
N ALA A 81 12.13 -1.83 -6.10
CA ALA A 81 10.92 -1.73 -6.92
C ALA A 81 11.24 -1.73 -8.42
N LEU A 82 12.27 -1.00 -8.86
CA LEU A 82 12.71 -0.99 -10.27
C LEU A 82 13.24 -2.36 -10.71
N ILE A 83 13.99 -3.05 -9.86
CA ILE A 83 14.49 -4.40 -10.15
C ILE A 83 13.33 -5.39 -10.28
N GLU A 84 12.36 -5.31 -9.40
CA GLU A 84 11.20 -6.21 -9.42
C GLU A 84 10.32 -5.93 -10.65
N GLU A 85 10.04 -4.67 -10.97
CA GLU A 85 9.31 -4.31 -12.20
C GLU A 85 10.02 -4.84 -13.45
N ALA A 86 11.35 -4.68 -13.54
CA ALA A 86 12.12 -5.13 -14.68
C ALA A 86 12.13 -6.66 -14.83
N THR A 87 12.15 -7.39 -13.72
CA THR A 87 12.30 -8.87 -13.71
C THR A 87 10.99 -9.63 -13.71
N ASP A 88 9.88 -8.99 -13.34
CA ASP A 88 8.54 -9.57 -13.37
C ASP A 88 7.86 -9.38 -14.73
N HIS A 89 6.69 -9.98 -14.88
CA HIS A 89 5.83 -9.76 -16.05
C HIS A 89 5.41 -8.28 -16.14
N PRO A 90 5.45 -7.64 -17.32
CA PRO A 90 5.69 -8.23 -18.65
C PRO A 90 7.15 -8.20 -19.14
N HIS A 91 8.08 -7.64 -18.36
CA HIS A 91 9.40 -7.26 -18.86
C HIS A 91 10.40 -8.40 -18.90
N PHE A 92 10.49 -9.21 -17.83
CA PHE A 92 11.39 -10.36 -17.72
C PHE A 92 12.87 -10.07 -18.06
N ASP A 93 13.36 -8.85 -17.80
CA ASP A 93 14.74 -8.45 -18.03
C ASP A 93 15.65 -8.98 -16.91
N ALA A 94 16.11 -10.22 -17.10
CA ALA A 94 17.03 -10.89 -16.17
C ALA A 94 18.42 -10.22 -16.09
N SER A 95 18.77 -9.33 -17.02
CA SER A 95 20.07 -8.64 -17.04
C SER A 95 20.08 -7.34 -16.25
N PHE A 96 18.91 -6.72 -16.08
CA PHE A 96 18.74 -5.45 -15.38
C PHE A 96 19.32 -5.43 -13.95
N PRO A 97 19.14 -6.47 -13.11
CA PRO A 97 19.70 -6.45 -11.75
C PRO A 97 21.22 -6.33 -11.72
N GLU A 98 21.93 -6.94 -12.67
CA GLU A 98 23.38 -6.80 -12.78
C GLU A 98 23.75 -5.40 -13.31
N ALA A 99 23.05 -4.93 -14.34
CA ALA A 99 23.30 -3.63 -14.97
C ALA A 99 23.12 -2.46 -13.99
N ILE A 100 22.01 -2.42 -13.24
CA ILE A 100 21.74 -1.37 -12.27
C ILE A 100 22.76 -1.38 -11.13
N ASN A 101 23.28 -2.54 -10.74
CA ASN A 101 24.27 -2.65 -9.66
C ASN A 101 25.69 -2.21 -10.04
N ARG A 102 25.94 -1.85 -11.32
CA ARG A 102 27.20 -1.20 -11.73
C ARG A 102 27.34 0.22 -11.18
N PHE A 103 26.23 0.84 -10.78
CA PHE A 103 26.23 2.16 -10.15
C PHE A 103 26.29 2.03 -8.63
N ASN A 104 27.24 2.71 -8.00
CA ASN A 104 27.49 2.59 -6.56
C ASN A 104 26.44 3.30 -5.68
N SER A 105 25.83 4.38 -6.16
CA SER A 105 24.87 5.18 -5.40
C SER A 105 23.42 4.92 -5.85
N ASP A 106 22.48 4.95 -4.91
CA ASP A 106 21.03 4.82 -5.23
C ASP A 106 20.57 5.91 -6.20
N HIS A 107 21.06 7.15 -6.05
CA HIS A 107 20.84 8.24 -7.00
C HIS A 107 21.35 7.91 -8.40
N GLY A 108 22.54 7.30 -8.52
CA GLY A 108 23.08 6.87 -9.81
C GLY A 108 22.25 5.76 -10.45
N LYS A 109 21.86 4.75 -9.66
CA LYS A 109 21.00 3.65 -10.10
C LYS A 109 19.70 4.15 -10.69
N VAL A 110 18.96 4.96 -9.92
CA VAL A 110 17.63 5.43 -10.29
C VAL A 110 17.70 6.45 -11.45
N MET A 111 18.69 7.33 -11.44
CA MET A 111 18.91 8.28 -12.54
C MET A 111 19.19 7.55 -13.85
N TRP A 112 20.02 6.51 -13.83
CA TRP A 112 20.30 5.70 -15.00
C TRP A 112 19.04 4.98 -15.49
N THR A 113 18.27 4.36 -14.60
CA THR A 113 17.00 3.71 -14.97
C THR A 113 16.01 4.70 -15.59
N PHE A 114 15.88 5.91 -15.05
CA PHE A 114 15.00 6.94 -15.60
C PHE A 114 15.37 7.36 -17.04
N LEU A 115 16.67 7.30 -17.37
CA LEU A 115 17.21 7.69 -18.68
C LEU A 115 17.14 6.56 -19.71
N GLU A 116 17.49 5.32 -19.32
CA GLU A 116 17.60 4.19 -20.27
C GLU A 116 16.37 3.28 -20.30
N HIS A 117 15.67 3.15 -19.18
CA HIS A 117 14.67 2.12 -18.91
C HIS A 117 13.40 2.73 -18.35
N ARG A 118 12.90 3.76 -19.03
CA ARG A 118 11.75 4.55 -18.58
C ARG A 118 10.46 3.73 -18.53
N GLU A 119 10.40 2.64 -19.28
CA GLU A 119 9.31 1.67 -19.30
C GLU A 119 9.05 1.05 -17.92
N TYR A 120 10.09 0.83 -17.10
CA TYR A 120 9.94 0.28 -15.74
C TYR A 120 9.45 1.33 -14.73
N TRP A 121 9.43 2.61 -15.09
CA TRP A 121 9.21 3.69 -14.13
C TRP A 121 7.79 3.67 -13.56
N ALA A 122 6.79 3.63 -14.44
CA ALA A 122 5.38 3.80 -14.06
C ALA A 122 4.88 2.68 -13.13
N GLY A 123 5.18 1.41 -13.46
CA GLY A 123 4.81 0.27 -12.63
C GLY A 123 5.54 0.28 -11.29
N ALA A 124 6.87 0.45 -11.30
CA ALA A 124 7.67 0.49 -10.09
C ALA A 124 7.22 1.58 -9.11
N THR A 125 6.97 2.81 -9.59
CA THR A 125 6.53 3.90 -8.72
C THR A 125 5.12 3.68 -8.19
N SER A 126 4.19 3.21 -9.03
CA SER A 126 2.78 3.06 -8.66
C SER A 126 2.58 1.93 -7.66
N ILE A 127 3.20 0.78 -7.91
CA ILE A 127 3.09 -0.37 -7.00
C ILE A 127 3.82 -0.10 -5.69
N LEU A 128 5.00 0.53 -5.72
CA LEU A 128 5.69 0.93 -4.49
C LEU A 128 4.85 1.89 -3.66
N TYR A 129 4.16 2.84 -4.30
CA TYR A 129 3.21 3.71 -3.62
C TYR A 129 2.08 2.89 -2.97
N ALA A 130 1.43 2.00 -3.72
CA ALA A 130 0.36 1.15 -3.20
C ALA A 130 0.80 0.27 -2.02
N GLU A 131 1.98 -0.35 -2.09
CA GLU A 131 2.53 -1.18 -1.01
C GLU A 131 2.84 -0.40 0.28
N ASN A 132 3.08 0.91 0.17
CA ASN A 132 3.31 1.78 1.33
C ASN A 132 2.02 2.34 1.93
N ILE A 133 0.85 2.14 1.29
CA ILE A 133 -0.44 2.48 1.89
C ILE A 133 -0.73 1.49 3.02
N ALA A 134 -0.92 2.00 4.23
CA ALA A 134 -1.21 1.16 5.39
C ALA A 134 -2.49 0.32 5.20
N ASP A 135 -2.43 -0.96 5.57
CA ASP A 135 -3.52 -1.96 5.45
C ASP A 135 -4.89 -1.43 5.90
N ALA A 136 -4.94 -0.59 6.94
CA ALA A 136 -6.18 -0.02 7.48
C ALA A 136 -6.97 0.87 6.50
N TYR A 137 -6.32 1.35 5.44
CA TYR A 137 -6.96 2.17 4.41
C TYR A 137 -7.52 1.34 3.25
N TRP A 138 -7.14 0.07 3.13
CA TRP A 138 -7.67 -0.85 2.13
C TRP A 138 -8.99 -1.44 2.58
N LYS A 139 -9.92 -1.61 1.64
CA LYS A 139 -11.17 -2.34 1.85
C LYS A 139 -11.12 -3.65 1.10
N LYS A 140 -10.92 -4.73 1.84
CA LYS A 140 -10.81 -6.09 1.30
C LYS A 140 -12.18 -6.75 1.17
N ARG A 141 -12.37 -7.44 0.05
CA ARG A 141 -13.37 -8.48 -0.21
C ARG A 141 -12.62 -9.76 -0.59
N ASN A 142 -12.98 -10.91 -0.03
CA ASN A 142 -12.19 -12.16 -0.09
C ASN A 142 -13.02 -13.42 -0.39
N ASP A 143 -14.26 -13.22 -0.85
CA ASP A 143 -15.24 -14.23 -1.23
C ASP A 143 -15.44 -14.32 -2.76
N LEU A 144 -14.60 -13.62 -3.54
CA LEU A 144 -14.75 -13.61 -5.00
C LEU A 144 -14.27 -14.94 -5.59
N PRO A 145 -14.86 -15.40 -6.70
CA PRO A 145 -14.37 -16.58 -7.38
C PRO A 145 -12.95 -16.33 -7.92
N HIS A 146 -12.15 -17.39 -8.02
CA HIS A 146 -10.73 -17.36 -8.37
C HIS A 146 -10.53 -17.25 -9.90
N VAL A 147 -11.26 -16.34 -10.54
CA VAL A 147 -11.28 -16.14 -11.98
C VAL A 147 -10.09 -15.30 -12.44
N THR A 148 -9.66 -15.51 -13.69
CA THR A 148 -8.57 -14.71 -14.26
C THR A 148 -9.14 -13.35 -14.64
N PRO A 149 -8.54 -12.23 -14.19
CA PRO A 149 -9.05 -10.91 -14.52
C PRO A 149 -8.75 -10.56 -15.98
N LEU A 150 -9.63 -9.77 -16.58
CA LEU A 150 -9.46 -9.17 -17.89
C LEU A 150 -8.57 -7.92 -17.77
N VAL A 151 -7.38 -7.98 -18.37
CA VAL A 151 -6.29 -6.99 -18.16
C VAL A 151 -5.81 -6.33 -19.45
N ALA A 152 -6.49 -6.59 -20.58
CA ALA A 152 -6.17 -5.95 -21.84
C ALA A 152 -6.51 -4.45 -21.81
N PRO A 153 -5.90 -3.62 -22.67
CA PRO A 153 -6.19 -2.19 -22.73
C PRO A 153 -7.69 -1.88 -22.88
N GLU A 154 -8.43 -2.69 -23.64
CA GLU A 154 -9.87 -2.54 -23.83
C GLU A 154 -10.67 -2.79 -22.54
N ASP A 155 -10.15 -3.64 -21.66
CA ASP A 155 -10.76 -3.95 -20.36
C ASP A 155 -10.60 -2.78 -19.39
N ALA A 156 -9.41 -2.19 -19.37
CA ALA A 156 -9.13 -0.95 -18.63
C ALA A 156 -10.05 0.18 -19.12
N GLU A 157 -10.23 0.36 -20.43
CA GLU A 157 -11.17 1.35 -20.99
C GLU A 157 -12.64 1.07 -20.60
N ARG A 158 -13.05 -0.20 -20.51
CA ARG A 158 -14.39 -0.57 -20.04
C ARG A 158 -14.57 -0.13 -18.58
N LEU A 159 -13.58 -0.36 -17.73
CA LEU A 159 -13.59 0.09 -16.34
C LEU A 159 -13.58 1.63 -16.23
N GLU A 160 -12.77 2.33 -17.03
CA GLU A 160 -12.76 3.80 -17.10
C GLU A 160 -14.15 4.37 -17.39
N LYS A 161 -14.83 3.87 -18.43
CA LYS A 161 -16.18 4.32 -18.82
C LYS A 161 -17.19 4.06 -17.71
N ALA A 162 -17.10 2.92 -17.05
CA ALA A 162 -17.99 2.55 -15.95
C ALA A 162 -17.81 3.48 -14.74
N LEU A 163 -16.56 3.78 -14.36
CA LEU A 163 -16.25 4.70 -13.27
C LEU A 163 -16.67 6.14 -13.58
N ILE A 164 -16.47 6.61 -14.82
CA ILE A 164 -16.97 7.91 -15.30
C ILE A 164 -18.49 7.98 -15.14
N GLY A 165 -19.23 6.99 -15.65
CA GLY A 165 -20.68 6.94 -15.56
C GLY A 165 -21.17 6.98 -14.12
N TYR A 166 -20.52 6.22 -13.24
CA TYR A 166 -20.84 6.13 -11.83
C TYR A 166 -20.65 7.47 -11.10
N PHE A 167 -19.44 8.05 -11.14
CA PHE A 167 -19.14 9.28 -10.40
C PHE A 167 -19.84 10.53 -10.97
N ARG A 168 -20.09 10.57 -12.29
CA ARG A 168 -20.90 11.65 -12.88
C ARG A 168 -22.32 11.63 -12.35
N THR A 169 -22.92 10.45 -12.27
CA THR A 169 -24.32 10.29 -11.85
C THR A 169 -24.48 10.51 -10.33
N LYS A 170 -23.56 9.98 -9.53
CA LYS A 170 -23.65 10.03 -8.05
C LYS A 170 -23.18 11.36 -7.46
N GLU A 171 -22.15 11.99 -8.03
CA GLU A 171 -21.50 13.17 -7.44
C GLU A 171 -21.28 14.34 -8.41
N GLY A 172 -21.57 14.20 -9.70
CA GLY A 172 -21.38 15.27 -10.70
C GLY A 172 -19.90 15.53 -11.07
N ARG A 173 -18.97 14.68 -10.64
CA ARG A 173 -17.53 14.71 -10.99
C ARG A 173 -17.12 13.47 -11.78
N GLY A 174 -15.82 13.24 -12.01
CA GLY A 174 -15.35 12.08 -12.78
C GLY A 174 -15.61 12.23 -14.28
N ARG A 175 -15.42 13.43 -14.83
CA ARG A 175 -15.57 13.68 -16.28
C ARG A 175 -14.59 12.91 -17.15
N HIS A 176 -13.38 12.70 -16.64
CA HIS A 176 -12.34 11.92 -17.26
C HIS A 176 -11.87 10.85 -16.27
N CYS A 177 -11.47 9.70 -16.78
CA CYS A 177 -10.82 8.64 -16.03
C CYS A 177 -9.71 8.06 -16.91
N LYS A 178 -8.58 7.73 -16.29
CA LYS A 178 -7.52 6.92 -16.88
C LYS A 178 -7.26 5.77 -15.92
N VAL A 179 -7.25 4.54 -16.43
CA VAL A 179 -6.86 3.35 -15.69
C VAL A 179 -5.53 2.85 -16.24
N ASP A 180 -4.55 2.70 -15.36
CA ASP A 180 -3.30 2.01 -15.65
C ASP A 180 -3.30 0.67 -14.93
N VAL A 181 -2.87 -0.38 -15.64
CA VAL A 181 -2.85 -1.76 -15.14
C VAL A 181 -1.42 -2.21 -15.01
N PHE A 182 -1.07 -2.69 -13.81
CA PHE A 182 0.25 -3.23 -13.52
C PHE A 182 0.12 -4.56 -12.78
N ARG A 183 1.13 -5.42 -12.92
CA ARG A 183 1.16 -6.72 -12.26
C ARG A 183 2.42 -6.84 -11.42
N ARG A 184 2.28 -7.41 -10.22
CA ARG A 184 3.41 -7.89 -9.43
C ARG A 184 3.07 -9.22 -8.81
N HIS A 185 3.84 -10.24 -9.16
CA HIS A 185 3.64 -11.63 -8.77
C HIS A 185 2.23 -12.13 -9.16
N GLU A 186 1.37 -12.43 -8.19
CA GLU A 186 0.00 -12.91 -8.39
C GLU A 186 -1.06 -11.80 -8.22
N LYS A 187 -0.61 -10.54 -8.11
CA LYS A 187 -1.49 -9.40 -7.83
C LYS A 187 -1.56 -8.46 -9.02
N GLU A 188 -2.78 -8.19 -9.45
CA GLU A 188 -3.13 -7.27 -10.53
C GLU A 188 -3.62 -5.96 -9.91
N TYR A 189 -2.98 -4.86 -10.28
CA TYR A 189 -3.27 -3.52 -9.79
C TYR A 189 -3.90 -2.69 -10.91
N PHE A 190 -5.02 -2.03 -10.60
CA PHE A 190 -5.67 -1.08 -11.49
C PHE A 190 -5.70 0.28 -10.79
N PHE A 191 -4.91 1.22 -11.29
CA PHE A 191 -4.84 2.59 -10.78
C PHE A 191 -5.78 3.48 -11.60
N ALA A 192 -6.93 3.83 -11.02
CA ALA A 192 -7.92 4.68 -11.66
C ALA A 192 -7.76 6.14 -11.22
N TYR A 193 -7.35 7.00 -12.15
CA TYR A 193 -7.22 8.44 -11.97
C TYR A 193 -8.45 9.15 -12.53
N LEU A 194 -9.34 9.64 -11.67
CA LEU A 194 -10.57 10.33 -12.05
C LEU A 194 -10.47 11.83 -11.85
N SER A 195 -11.00 12.62 -12.79
CA SER A 195 -11.07 14.07 -12.64
C SER A 195 -12.02 14.46 -11.49
N ASP A 196 -11.53 15.24 -10.53
CA ASP A 196 -12.30 15.79 -9.42
C ASP A 196 -13.04 17.09 -9.82
N PHE A 197 -13.68 17.75 -8.86
CA PHE A 197 -14.22 19.09 -9.06
C PHE A 197 -13.12 20.10 -9.44
N SER A 198 -13.42 20.96 -10.41
CA SER A 198 -12.52 22.06 -10.78
C SER A 198 -12.28 22.98 -9.58
N LYS A 199 -11.01 23.30 -9.34
CA LYS A 199 -10.56 24.22 -8.31
C LYS A 199 -9.89 25.43 -8.95
N SER A 200 -10.00 26.56 -8.27
CA SER A 200 -9.24 27.76 -8.58
C SER A 200 -8.13 27.87 -7.55
N GLU A 201 -6.90 27.58 -7.94
CA GLU A 201 -5.73 27.72 -7.07
C GLU A 201 -4.92 28.94 -7.51
N LEU A 202 -4.39 29.67 -6.54
CA LEU A 202 -3.55 30.83 -6.81
C LEU A 202 -2.15 30.35 -7.20
N GLU A 203 -1.74 30.66 -8.42
CA GLU A 203 -0.44 30.26 -8.97
C GLU A 203 0.34 31.47 -9.45
N PHE A 204 1.66 31.33 -9.40
CA PHE A 204 2.58 32.26 -10.06
C PHE A 204 2.85 31.78 -11.49
N GLU A 205 2.55 32.62 -12.47
CA GLU A 205 3.03 32.50 -13.85
C GLU A 205 4.07 33.60 -14.08
N GLY A 206 5.34 33.26 -13.88
CA GLY A 206 6.40 34.26 -13.76
C GLY A 206 6.18 35.13 -12.52
N THR A 207 5.97 36.44 -12.72
CA THR A 207 5.69 37.39 -11.63
C THR A 207 4.19 37.61 -11.41
N ALA A 208 3.32 37.10 -12.28
CA ALA A 208 1.89 37.30 -12.20
C ALA A 208 1.25 36.30 -11.24
N PHE A 209 0.52 36.79 -10.23
CA PHE A 209 -0.18 35.97 -9.25
C PHE A 209 -1.67 35.91 -9.63
N ASN A 210 -2.08 34.81 -10.25
CA ASN A 210 -3.42 34.68 -10.81
C ASN A 210 -4.11 33.39 -10.35
N PRO A 211 -5.43 33.42 -10.15
CA PRO A 211 -6.22 32.20 -10.00
C PRO A 211 -6.19 31.40 -11.31
N ARG A 212 -5.70 30.16 -11.27
CA ARG A 212 -5.75 29.24 -12.39
C ARG A 212 -6.77 28.14 -12.10
N ALA A 213 -7.72 27.98 -13.02
CA ALA A 213 -8.64 26.85 -12.99
C ALA A 213 -7.86 25.56 -13.32
N ARG A 214 -7.88 24.61 -12.39
CA ARG A 214 -7.33 23.25 -12.58
C ARG A 214 -8.39 22.21 -12.24
N THR A 215 -8.35 21.10 -12.94
CA THR A 215 -9.17 19.93 -12.64
C THR A 215 -8.23 18.85 -12.10
N PRO A 216 -8.07 18.76 -10.77
CA PRO A 216 -7.19 17.75 -10.17
C PRO A 216 -7.76 16.35 -10.39
N ALA A 217 -6.93 15.32 -10.24
CA ALA A 217 -7.37 13.94 -10.21
C ALA A 217 -7.52 13.46 -8.74
N PHE A 218 -8.50 12.58 -8.50
CA PHE A 218 -8.53 11.71 -7.33
C PHE A 218 -8.31 10.27 -7.79
N GLU A 219 -7.76 9.45 -6.91
CA GLU A 219 -7.32 8.11 -7.24
C GLU A 219 -8.17 7.06 -6.53
N ILE A 220 -8.42 5.95 -7.23
CA ILE A 220 -8.93 4.71 -6.68
C ILE A 220 -8.00 3.59 -7.16
N ILE A 221 -7.51 2.76 -6.24
CA ILE A 221 -6.66 1.62 -6.59
C ILE A 221 -7.44 0.34 -6.30
N PHE A 222 -7.54 -0.53 -7.30
CA PHE A 222 -8.01 -1.89 -7.15
C PHE A 222 -6.83 -2.83 -7.17
N ALA A 223 -6.83 -3.82 -6.28
CA ALA A 223 -5.76 -4.77 -6.14
C ALA A 223 -6.36 -6.17 -6.03
N TYR A 224 -6.35 -6.92 -7.12
CA TYR A 224 -6.96 -8.23 -7.23
C TYR A 224 -5.91 -9.34 -7.13
N THR A 225 -6.20 -10.36 -6.32
CA THR A 225 -5.35 -11.55 -6.18
C THR A 225 -6.18 -12.79 -6.49
N GLN A 226 -5.96 -13.38 -7.67
CA GLN A 226 -6.74 -14.52 -8.17
C GLN A 226 -6.67 -15.74 -7.23
N SER A 227 -5.47 -16.06 -6.74
CA SER A 227 -5.24 -17.22 -5.88
C SER A 227 -5.95 -17.12 -4.52
N GLU A 228 -6.18 -15.89 -4.05
CA GLU A 228 -6.90 -15.61 -2.80
C GLU A 228 -8.39 -15.31 -3.02
N GLY A 229 -8.87 -15.23 -4.27
CA GLY A 229 -10.26 -14.79 -4.54
C GLY A 229 -10.56 -13.42 -3.93
N SER A 230 -9.57 -12.51 -3.92
CA SER A 230 -9.67 -11.27 -3.15
C SER A 230 -9.44 -10.00 -3.96
N LEU A 231 -10.20 -8.97 -3.60
CA LEU A 231 -10.15 -7.62 -4.14
C LEU A 231 -9.96 -6.64 -2.98
N ASP A 232 -8.82 -5.97 -2.95
CA ASP A 232 -8.56 -4.84 -2.07
C ASP A 232 -8.80 -3.52 -2.82
N ILE A 233 -9.60 -2.62 -2.26
CA ILE A 233 -9.86 -1.29 -2.83
C ILE A 233 -9.33 -0.21 -1.90
N TYR A 234 -8.44 0.64 -2.40
CA TYR A 234 -8.08 1.91 -1.78
C TYR A 234 -8.86 3.04 -2.46
N ALA A 235 -9.79 3.65 -1.72
CA ALA A 235 -10.66 4.71 -2.22
C ALA A 235 -10.74 5.85 -1.17
N PRO A 236 -9.65 6.63 -0.98
CA PRO A 236 -9.60 7.66 0.05
C PRO A 236 -10.72 8.68 -0.16
N ARG A 237 -11.45 9.02 0.92
CA ARG A 237 -12.65 9.89 0.91
C ARG A 237 -13.84 9.35 0.10
N ASN A 238 -13.72 8.17 -0.51
CA ASN A 238 -14.72 7.51 -1.34
C ASN A 238 -15.15 6.14 -0.78
N THR A 239 -14.81 5.85 0.48
CA THR A 239 -15.07 4.54 1.13
C THR A 239 -16.55 4.17 1.21
N LYS A 240 -17.46 5.14 1.16
CA LYS A 240 -18.92 4.94 1.09
C LYS A 240 -19.38 4.26 -0.21
N TYR A 241 -18.55 4.27 -1.25
CA TYR A 241 -18.87 3.73 -2.57
C TYR A 241 -18.22 2.37 -2.84
N VAL A 242 -17.54 1.79 -1.86
CA VAL A 242 -16.73 0.57 -2.06
C VAL A 242 -17.56 -0.61 -2.56
N THR A 243 -18.78 -0.82 -2.05
CA THR A 243 -19.66 -1.89 -2.53
C THR A 243 -19.99 -1.73 -4.01
N ASP A 244 -20.36 -0.52 -4.44
CA ASP A 244 -20.64 -0.24 -5.85
C ASP A 244 -19.37 -0.38 -6.71
N LEU A 245 -18.20 0.01 -6.19
CA LEU A 245 -16.92 -0.14 -6.89
C LEU A 245 -16.52 -1.63 -7.03
N GLN A 246 -16.82 -2.48 -6.05
CA GLN A 246 -16.63 -3.93 -6.14
C GLN A 246 -17.50 -4.52 -7.26
N GLN A 247 -18.77 -4.12 -7.32
CA GLN A 247 -19.68 -4.54 -8.38
C GLN A 247 -19.18 -4.11 -9.76
N LEU A 248 -18.80 -2.84 -9.93
CA LEU A 248 -18.25 -2.34 -11.19
C LEU A 248 -16.98 -3.07 -11.61
N PHE A 249 -16.08 -3.36 -10.67
CA PHE A 249 -14.87 -4.13 -10.96
C PHE A 249 -15.21 -5.56 -11.38
N SER A 250 -16.13 -6.20 -10.67
CA SER A 250 -16.50 -7.60 -10.93
C SER A 250 -17.19 -7.76 -12.28
N GLU A 251 -18.10 -6.85 -12.65
CA GLU A 251 -18.73 -6.84 -13.97
C GLU A 251 -17.72 -6.62 -15.11
N ARG A 252 -16.79 -5.66 -14.94
CA ARG A 252 -15.95 -5.19 -16.06
C ARG A 252 -14.65 -5.96 -16.21
N ILE A 253 -14.10 -6.45 -15.10
CA ILE A 253 -12.79 -7.08 -15.04
C ILE A 253 -12.90 -8.58 -14.76
N LEU A 254 -13.90 -9.03 -14.00
CA LEU A 254 -14.06 -10.45 -13.65
C LEU A 254 -15.16 -11.16 -14.47
N ASP A 255 -15.92 -10.41 -15.28
CA ASP A 255 -17.07 -10.89 -16.06
C ASP A 255 -18.14 -11.57 -15.18
N LEU A 256 -18.37 -10.99 -13.99
CA LEU A 256 -19.38 -11.44 -13.02
C LEU A 256 -20.55 -10.45 -13.03
N GLU A 257 -21.72 -10.90 -13.50
CA GLU A 257 -22.90 -10.03 -13.68
C GLU A 257 -23.46 -9.49 -12.36
N GLU A 258 -23.52 -10.33 -11.32
CA GLU A 258 -24.01 -9.93 -10.00
C GLU A 258 -23.07 -10.44 -8.92
N LEU A 259 -22.77 -9.56 -7.96
CA LEU A 259 -22.18 -9.96 -6.69
C LEU A 259 -23.29 -10.06 -5.65
N ASP A 260 -23.30 -11.17 -4.93
CA ASP A 260 -24.04 -11.25 -3.68
C ASP A 260 -23.56 -10.13 -2.72
N GLU A 261 -24.44 -9.74 -1.80
CA GLU A 261 -24.04 -8.87 -0.71
C GLU A 261 -22.80 -9.49 -0.06
N PHE A 262 -21.73 -8.70 0.01
CA PHE A 262 -20.57 -9.14 0.74
C PHE A 262 -21.04 -9.34 2.18
N ALA A 263 -21.11 -10.58 2.63
CA ALA A 263 -21.44 -10.94 4.01
C ALA A 263 -20.43 -10.34 5.01
N GLY A 264 -19.40 -9.65 4.50
CA GLY A 264 -18.20 -9.38 5.23
C GLY A 264 -17.41 -10.69 5.37
N ASP A 265 -16.26 -10.56 5.99
CA ASP A 265 -15.93 -11.57 6.99
C ASP A 265 -17.10 -11.51 8.01
N ASP A 266 -18.15 -12.35 7.86
CA ASP A 266 -19.21 -12.63 8.86
C ASP A 266 -18.61 -13.04 10.22
N LEU A 267 -17.31 -13.33 10.18
CA LEU A 267 -16.30 -13.26 11.21
C LEU A 267 -16.45 -12.05 12.16
N ILE A 268 -17.26 -12.21 13.19
CA ILE A 268 -17.20 -11.34 14.35
C ILE A 268 -16.08 -11.85 15.25
N TYR A 269 -15.05 -11.03 15.44
CA TYR A 269 -14.01 -11.32 16.41
C TYR A 269 -14.54 -11.09 17.83
N ASN A 270 -14.73 -12.17 18.58
CA ASN A 270 -15.10 -12.12 20.00
C ASN A 270 -13.86 -11.85 20.87
N LEU A 271 -13.45 -10.58 20.91
CA LEU A 271 -12.23 -10.18 21.60
C LEU A 271 -12.37 -10.12 23.12
N ASN A 272 -13.59 -10.13 23.67
CA ASN A 272 -13.81 -10.01 25.10
C ASN A 272 -13.23 -11.20 25.89
N ALA A 273 -13.18 -12.38 25.29
CA ALA A 273 -12.55 -13.56 25.88
C ALA A 273 -11.06 -13.33 26.19
N LEU A 274 -10.37 -12.50 25.41
CA LEU A 274 -8.95 -12.17 25.60
C LEU A 274 -8.68 -11.32 26.85
N ALA A 275 -9.71 -10.78 27.50
CA ALA A 275 -9.55 -10.13 28.81
C ALA A 275 -9.41 -11.14 29.95
N ASP A 276 -9.87 -12.38 29.75
CA ASP A 276 -9.73 -13.42 30.76
C ASP A 276 -8.26 -13.85 30.89
N ARG A 277 -7.76 -13.81 32.12
CA ARG A 277 -6.37 -14.17 32.48
C ARG A 277 -6.08 -15.66 32.25
N ASP A 278 -7.11 -16.48 32.27
CA ASP A 278 -7.02 -17.92 32.12
C ASP A 278 -7.41 -18.39 30.71
N PHE A 279 -7.65 -17.46 29.79
CA PHE A 279 -7.81 -17.77 28.39
C PHE A 279 -6.55 -18.43 27.81
N VAL A 280 -6.76 -19.53 27.08
CA VAL A 280 -5.70 -20.28 26.40
C VAL A 280 -6.04 -20.39 24.92
N PHE A 281 -5.09 -20.05 24.06
CA PHE A 281 -5.24 -20.27 22.62
C PHE A 281 -5.18 -21.76 22.31
N ASP A 282 -6.18 -22.28 21.60
CA ASP A 282 -6.16 -23.61 21.01
C ASP A 282 -5.63 -23.53 19.57
N TYR A 283 -4.64 -24.37 19.26
CA TYR A 283 -4.03 -24.45 17.93
C TYR A 283 -3.69 -25.89 17.56
N PRO A 284 -3.74 -26.26 16.26
CA PRO A 284 -3.38 -27.60 15.80
C PRO A 284 -1.96 -28.00 16.20
N VAL A 285 -1.74 -29.27 16.58
CA VAL A 285 -0.43 -29.78 17.01
C VAL A 285 0.62 -29.71 15.88
N ASP A 286 0.16 -29.81 14.64
CA ASP A 286 0.94 -29.75 13.40
C ASP A 286 1.09 -28.33 12.82
N SER A 287 0.50 -27.31 13.46
CA SER A 287 0.60 -25.90 13.03
C SER A 287 2.04 -25.33 13.11
N GLY A 288 2.91 -26.00 13.85
CA GLY A 288 4.27 -25.51 14.15
C GLY A 288 4.30 -24.33 15.13
N ILE A 289 3.16 -23.95 15.72
CA ILE A 289 3.08 -22.91 16.76
C ILE A 289 3.70 -23.47 18.06
N GLU A 290 4.56 -22.66 18.68
CA GLU A 290 5.24 -22.97 19.94
C GLU A 290 4.62 -22.22 21.11
N SER A 291 4.30 -20.93 20.91
CA SER A 291 3.65 -20.11 21.93
C SER A 291 2.87 -18.96 21.33
N VAL A 292 1.88 -18.48 22.07
CA VAL A 292 1.01 -17.36 21.69
C VAL A 292 0.85 -16.46 22.92
N ALA A 293 0.98 -15.14 22.73
CA ALA A 293 0.84 -14.19 23.82
C ALA A 293 0.24 -12.86 23.36
N ILE A 294 -0.55 -12.24 24.24
CA ILE A 294 -1.19 -10.95 24.00
C ILE A 294 -0.16 -9.84 24.28
N ARG A 295 0.05 -8.97 23.28
CA ARG A 295 0.97 -7.82 23.35
C ARG A 295 0.23 -6.51 23.61
N LEU A 296 -1.01 -6.38 23.14
CA LEU A 296 -1.80 -5.17 23.30
C LEU A 296 -3.30 -5.50 23.40
N LEU A 297 -4.01 -4.80 24.29
CA LEU A 297 -5.47 -4.75 24.33
C LEU A 297 -5.96 -3.30 24.30
N ARG A 298 -6.96 -3.03 23.45
CA ARG A 298 -7.70 -1.77 23.46
C ARG A 298 -9.08 -1.97 24.07
N LEU A 299 -9.30 -1.34 25.20
CA LEU A 299 -10.54 -1.37 25.96
C LEU A 299 -11.37 -0.13 25.60
N SER A 300 -12.62 -0.33 25.20
CA SER A 300 -13.61 0.75 25.06
C SER A 300 -14.53 0.73 26.29
N LEU A 301 -14.59 1.85 27.01
CA LEU A 301 -15.27 1.91 28.32
C LEU A 301 -16.78 2.05 28.16
N LEU A 302 -17.54 1.28 28.94
CA LEU A 302 -18.99 1.34 28.99
C LEU A 302 -19.48 2.61 29.72
N GLY A 303 -20.66 3.11 29.33
CA GLY A 303 -21.36 4.15 30.09
C GLY A 303 -20.81 5.58 29.97
N GLY A 304 -20.07 5.93 28.92
CA GLY A 304 -19.86 7.34 28.59
C GLY A 304 -18.92 7.59 27.42
N GLY A 305 -19.39 8.28 26.38
CA GLY A 305 -18.61 8.82 25.26
C GLY A 305 -17.70 7.81 24.53
N LYS A 306 -16.91 8.29 23.55
CA LYS A 306 -15.89 7.50 22.85
C LYS A 306 -14.59 7.41 23.67
N ARG A 307 -14.66 6.93 24.91
CA ARG A 307 -13.49 6.77 25.81
C ARG A 307 -12.84 5.41 25.63
N ARG A 308 -11.51 5.38 25.59
CA ARG A 308 -10.71 4.16 25.40
C ARG A 308 -9.43 4.16 26.23
N ILE A 309 -9.02 2.97 26.67
CA ILE A 309 -7.73 2.69 27.32
C ILE A 309 -6.98 1.69 26.44
N THR A 310 -5.68 1.89 26.22
CA THR A 310 -4.83 0.92 25.52
C THR A 310 -3.76 0.41 26.48
N LEU A 311 -3.70 -0.91 26.64
CA LEU A 311 -2.71 -1.61 27.43
C LEU A 311 -1.72 -2.24 26.45
N GLU A 312 -0.42 -1.96 26.58
CA GLU A 312 0.63 -2.55 25.76
C GLU A 312 1.80 -3.00 26.64
N ALA A 313 2.31 -4.21 26.41
CA ALA A 313 3.45 -4.79 27.11
C ALA A 313 4.22 -5.74 26.19
N ASP A 314 5.50 -5.98 26.48
CA ASP A 314 6.28 -7.00 25.76
C ASP A 314 6.08 -8.39 26.39
N PRO A 315 5.45 -9.35 25.68
CA PRO A 315 5.17 -10.66 26.25
C PRO A 315 6.37 -11.61 26.32
N LYS A 316 7.55 -11.24 25.77
CA LYS A 316 8.70 -12.15 25.65
C LYS A 316 9.21 -12.73 26.96
N GLN A 317 9.23 -11.93 28.03
CA GLN A 317 9.66 -12.37 29.35
C GLN A 317 8.49 -12.81 30.24
N ASN A 318 7.31 -12.24 30.00
CA ASN A 318 6.11 -12.52 30.77
C ASN A 318 4.88 -12.54 29.84
N PRO A 319 4.42 -13.73 29.42
CA PRO A 319 3.25 -13.87 28.54
C PRO A 319 1.96 -13.28 29.13
N LYS A 320 1.86 -13.15 30.47
CA LYS A 320 0.70 -12.57 31.17
C LYS A 320 0.85 -11.08 31.50
N ALA A 321 1.85 -10.38 30.95
CA ALA A 321 2.13 -8.98 31.28
C ALA A 321 0.93 -8.02 31.05
N ILE A 322 0.12 -8.27 30.02
CA ILE A 322 -1.10 -7.50 29.77
C ILE A 322 -2.14 -7.69 30.88
N HIS A 323 -2.36 -8.93 31.33
CA HIS A 323 -3.27 -9.21 32.43
C HIS A 323 -2.75 -8.62 33.75
N ASP A 324 -1.43 -8.68 33.99
CA ASP A 324 -0.83 -8.03 35.15
C ASP A 324 -1.02 -6.50 35.16
N LEU A 325 -1.02 -5.84 33.99
CA LEU A 325 -1.37 -4.43 33.86
C LEU A 325 -2.85 -4.17 34.14
N MET A 326 -3.72 -5.05 33.63
CA MET A 326 -5.17 -4.94 33.83
C MET A 326 -5.55 -5.11 35.31
N ASP A 327 -4.93 -6.07 36.01
CA ASP A 327 -5.11 -6.33 37.44
C ASP A 327 -4.68 -5.13 38.31
N LYS A 328 -3.62 -4.43 37.90
CA LYS A 328 -3.13 -3.21 38.57
C LYS A 328 -4.03 -2.00 38.33
N LEU A 329 -4.48 -1.82 37.08
CA LEU A 329 -5.27 -0.64 36.70
C LEU A 329 -6.74 -0.74 37.09
N ARG A 330 -7.28 -1.96 37.18
CA ARG A 330 -8.71 -2.23 37.47
C ARG A 330 -9.63 -1.32 36.66
N PRO A 331 -9.58 -1.39 35.31
CA PRO A 331 -10.34 -0.50 34.46
C PRO A 331 -11.86 -0.65 34.73
N PRO A 332 -12.64 0.43 34.56
CA PRO A 332 -14.10 0.36 34.69
C PRO A 332 -14.69 -0.53 33.58
N PRO A 333 -15.96 -0.97 33.68
CA PRO A 333 -16.55 -1.93 32.73
C PRO A 333 -16.27 -1.56 31.27
N PHE A 334 -15.86 -2.53 30.47
CA PHE A 334 -15.32 -2.30 29.14
C PHE A 334 -15.69 -3.43 28.16
N ASN A 335 -15.53 -3.14 26.87
CA ASN A 335 -15.40 -4.15 25.81
C ASN A 335 -13.99 -4.10 25.22
N VAL A 336 -13.40 -5.26 24.94
CA VAL A 336 -12.19 -5.36 24.13
C VAL A 336 -12.56 -5.12 22.68
N THR A 337 -11.91 -4.14 22.05
CA THR A 337 -12.23 -3.72 20.67
C THR A 337 -11.08 -3.94 19.70
N GLN A 338 -9.89 -4.22 20.21
CA GLN A 338 -8.72 -4.55 19.41
C GLN A 338 -7.69 -5.30 20.26
N ALA A 339 -7.01 -6.25 19.65
CA ALA A 339 -5.89 -6.98 20.23
C ALA A 339 -4.70 -7.04 19.26
N GLU A 340 -3.48 -6.97 19.78
CA GLU A 340 -2.27 -7.35 19.05
C GLU A 340 -1.68 -8.59 19.71
N ILE A 341 -1.47 -9.64 18.92
CA ILE A 341 -1.05 -10.97 19.38
C ILE A 341 0.28 -11.32 18.73
N MET A 342 1.17 -11.91 19.52
CA MET A 342 2.45 -12.45 19.07
C MET A 342 2.38 -13.97 19.06
N VAL A 343 2.67 -14.56 17.90
CA VAL A 343 2.77 -16.01 17.70
C VAL A 343 4.23 -16.38 17.42
N THR A 344 4.76 -17.30 18.20
CA THR A 344 6.11 -17.84 18.04
C THR A 344 6.02 -19.21 17.39
N PHE A 345 6.73 -19.42 16.29
CA PHE A 345 6.79 -20.72 15.61
C PHE A 345 8.05 -21.49 16.00
N ARG A 346 7.91 -22.82 16.12
CA ARG A 346 9.04 -23.72 16.37
C ARG A 346 10.11 -23.55 15.31
N THR A 347 11.36 -23.55 15.76
CA THR A 347 12.52 -23.47 14.88
C THR A 347 12.92 -24.87 14.40
N PRO A 348 13.16 -25.07 13.09
CA PRO A 348 13.46 -26.39 12.54
C PRO A 348 14.87 -26.90 12.91
N MET A 349 15.78 -26.03 13.33
CA MET A 349 17.12 -26.41 13.82
C MET A 349 17.54 -25.59 15.05
N PRO A 350 18.27 -26.18 16.01
CA PRO A 350 18.89 -25.46 17.12
C PRO A 350 19.82 -24.36 16.58
N GLY A 351 19.62 -23.11 17.03
CA GLY A 351 20.41 -21.94 16.59
C GLY A 351 19.84 -21.19 15.38
N SER A 352 18.76 -21.68 14.77
CA SER A 352 18.04 -20.88 13.77
C SER A 352 17.22 -19.77 14.44
N ARG A 353 17.07 -18.63 13.75
CA ARG A 353 16.38 -17.45 14.30
C ARG A 353 14.90 -17.76 14.55
N THR A 354 14.44 -17.48 15.78
CA THR A 354 13.02 -17.53 16.17
C THR A 354 12.18 -16.70 15.21
N ARG A 355 11.10 -17.29 14.70
CA ARG A 355 10.23 -16.63 13.72
C ARG A 355 8.94 -16.22 14.41
N ASP A 356 8.95 -15.00 14.94
CA ASP A 356 7.78 -14.36 15.55
C ASP A 356 6.89 -13.75 14.45
N ARG A 357 5.57 -13.99 14.52
CA ARG A 357 4.56 -13.28 13.73
C ARG A 357 3.70 -12.47 14.67
N LYS A 358 3.68 -11.15 14.47
CA LYS A 358 2.73 -10.26 15.14
C LYS A 358 1.57 -9.98 14.20
N PHE A 359 0.36 -10.01 14.72
CA PHE A 359 -0.84 -9.66 13.98
C PHE A 359 -1.80 -8.89 14.88
N ARG A 360 -2.75 -8.21 14.25
CA ARG A 360 -3.72 -7.35 14.90
C ARG A 360 -5.11 -7.73 14.42
N ILE A 361 -6.01 -7.89 15.38
CA ILE A 361 -7.45 -8.09 15.17
C ILE A 361 -8.22 -6.97 15.84
N SER A 362 -9.31 -6.52 15.23
CA SER A 362 -10.19 -5.47 15.76
C SER A 362 -11.64 -5.79 15.47
N TYR A 363 -12.49 -5.54 16.47
CA TYR A 363 -13.92 -5.70 16.33
C TYR A 363 -14.47 -4.68 15.31
N PRO A 364 -15.45 -5.06 14.46
CA PRO A 364 -16.05 -6.38 14.39
C PRO A 364 -15.18 -7.41 13.66
N ASN A 365 -14.57 -7.06 12.53
CA ASN A 365 -14.05 -8.05 11.57
C ASN A 365 -12.74 -7.63 10.87
N SER A 366 -11.90 -6.83 11.53
CA SER A 366 -10.62 -6.38 10.94
C SER A 366 -9.47 -7.27 11.39
N CYS A 367 -8.71 -7.82 10.44
CA CYS A 367 -7.54 -8.64 10.69
C CYS A 367 -6.45 -8.37 9.64
N ASN A 368 -5.18 -8.33 10.03
CA ASN A 368 -4.03 -8.16 9.12
C ASN A 368 -3.25 -9.47 8.83
N LEU A 369 -3.91 -10.61 9.04
CA LEU A 369 -3.42 -11.93 8.62
C LEU A 369 -3.76 -12.19 7.16
N ARG A 370 -2.81 -12.76 6.42
CA ARG A 370 -3.02 -13.28 5.05
C ARG A 370 -3.73 -14.64 5.10
N HIS A 371 -4.17 -15.18 3.96
CA HIS A 371 -4.85 -16.48 3.88
C HIS A 371 -3.90 -17.65 3.56
N GLN A 372 -2.59 -17.40 3.53
CA GLN A 372 -1.58 -18.34 3.05
C GLN A 372 -0.44 -18.55 4.06
N GLY A 373 0.28 -19.66 3.88
CA GLY A 373 1.45 -20.01 4.69
C GLY A 373 1.12 -20.10 6.18
N ARG A 374 1.92 -19.41 7.01
CA ARG A 374 1.74 -19.42 8.47
C ARG A 374 0.52 -18.66 8.95
N ASP A 375 0.10 -17.64 8.22
CA ASP A 375 -1.06 -16.84 8.61
C ASP A 375 -2.35 -17.68 8.53
N ARG A 376 -2.41 -18.67 7.63
CA ARG A 376 -3.50 -19.67 7.61
C ARG A 376 -3.59 -20.47 8.93
N MET A 377 -2.45 -20.90 9.47
CA MET A 377 -2.42 -21.64 10.75
C MET A 377 -2.86 -20.77 11.92
N ILE A 378 -2.54 -19.48 11.88
CA ILE A 378 -2.99 -18.52 12.89
C ILE A 378 -4.51 -18.29 12.80
N ARG A 379 -5.07 -18.24 11.59
CA ARG A 379 -6.53 -18.15 11.42
C ARG A 379 -7.24 -19.37 11.97
N GLU A 380 -6.74 -20.58 11.69
CA GLU A 380 -7.30 -21.82 12.26
C GLU A 380 -7.23 -21.83 13.80
N MET A 381 -6.14 -21.31 14.39
CA MET A 381 -6.05 -21.10 15.83
C MET A 381 -7.13 -20.15 16.35
N LEU A 382 -7.41 -19.03 15.67
CA LEU A 382 -8.43 -18.07 16.11
C LEU A 382 -9.83 -18.68 16.11
N ILE A 383 -10.16 -19.49 15.10
CA ILE A 383 -11.43 -20.23 15.01
C ILE A 383 -11.54 -21.23 16.17
N ARG A 384 -10.52 -22.08 16.36
CA ARG A 384 -10.50 -23.09 17.43
C ARG A 384 -10.53 -22.48 18.83
N SER A 385 -9.94 -21.31 18.99
CA SER A 385 -9.94 -20.57 20.25
C SER A 385 -11.27 -19.83 20.52
N GLY A 386 -12.27 -19.93 19.64
CA GLY A 386 -13.54 -19.22 19.76
C GLY A 386 -13.42 -17.69 19.68
N ILE A 387 -12.29 -17.19 19.16
CA ILE A 387 -12.07 -15.76 18.94
C ILE A 387 -12.68 -15.34 17.61
N GLU A 388 -12.69 -16.25 16.64
CA GLU A 388 -13.25 -16.06 15.31
C GLU A 388 -14.54 -16.89 15.20
N GLU A 389 -15.71 -16.24 15.19
CA GLU A 389 -17.00 -16.92 15.04
C GLU A 389 -17.26 -17.18 13.55
N THR A 390 -17.30 -18.45 13.14
CA THR A 390 -17.73 -18.85 11.79
C THR A 390 -19.26 -18.82 11.73
N GLY A 391 -19.82 -17.84 11.03
CA GLY A 391 -21.25 -17.79 10.77
C GLY A 391 -21.69 -18.97 9.89
N THR A 392 -22.28 -20.01 10.48
CA THR A 392 -23.44 -20.78 9.98
C THR A 392 -23.69 -22.03 10.84
N GLU A 393 -24.78 -22.00 11.60
CA GLU A 393 -25.76 -23.10 11.73
C GLU A 393 -27.03 -22.49 12.36
N THR A 394 -27.75 -21.66 11.61
CA THR A 394 -29.20 -21.59 11.81
C THR A 394 -29.75 -22.89 11.29
N THR A 395 -29.82 -23.89 12.17
CA THR A 395 -30.65 -25.07 12.00
C THR A 395 -32.07 -24.58 11.71
N GLY A 396 -32.48 -24.70 10.45
CA GLY A 396 -33.89 -24.77 10.11
C GLY A 396 -34.44 -26.04 10.73
N GLU A 397 -35.09 -25.92 11.88
CA GLU A 397 -36.17 -26.83 12.22
C GLU A 397 -37.45 -26.20 11.66
N ASP A 398 -37.80 -26.71 10.47
CA ASP A 398 -39.18 -27.01 10.13
C ASP A 398 -39.87 -27.63 11.35
N ASP A 399 -40.94 -26.99 11.81
CA ASP A 399 -42.12 -27.74 12.22
C ASP A 399 -43.36 -26.92 11.81
N ALA A 400 -43.96 -27.37 10.71
CA ALA A 400 -45.35 -27.10 10.36
C ALA A 400 -46.27 -28.10 11.11
N PRO A 401 -47.58 -27.88 11.23
CA PRO A 401 -48.39 -26.70 10.89
C PRO A 401 -48.98 -25.93 12.09
#